data_AF-A0AA95HBJ1-F1
#
_entry.id   AF-A0AA95HBJ1-F1
#
_cell.length_a   1.000
_cell.length_b   1.000
_cell.length_c   1.000
_cell.angle_alpha   90.00
_cell.angle_beta   90.00
_cell.angle_gamma   90.00
#
_symmetry.space_group_name_H-M   'P 1'
#
loop_
_entity.id
_entity.type
_entity.pdbx_description
1 polymer ?
#
loop_
_entity_poly.entity_id
_entity_poly.type
_entity_poly.pdbx_seq_one_letter_code
_entity_poly.pdbx_strand_id
1 'polypeptide(L)'
;MMCSDLVLDAETILTLYCRRTRIETLFDALKNTMGAFRFHFWSRYLPRHSRRPTANRHLKAPQAQHLPTVVACWQAMETFVLCACIATGLLQLFSLKYHEGLWKQQVLYLRTRSRELPSENTVRQILAPLLARQLLRSPPKAFWWRINAAVNGDEDDDRQT
;
A
#
# COMPACT_ATOMS: atom_id res chain seq x y z
N MET A 1 18.77 -17.48 17.98
CA MET A 1 17.71 -18.01 17.11
C MET A 1 17.22 -19.31 17.69
N MET A 2 15.92 -19.54 17.73
CA MET A 2 15.32 -20.83 18.12
C MET A 2 14.54 -21.34 16.90
N CYS A 3 14.77 -22.58 16.48
CA CYS A 3 14.05 -23.22 15.39
C CYS A 3 13.33 -24.46 15.94
N SER A 4 12.08 -24.68 15.51
CA SER A 4 11.31 -25.86 15.91
C SER A 4 11.72 -27.13 15.16
N ASP A 5 12.38 -26.97 14.02
CA ASP A 5 12.87 -28.08 13.22
C ASP A 5 14.27 -28.48 13.70
N LEU A 6 14.41 -29.76 14.08
CA LEU A 6 15.64 -30.34 14.63
C LEU A 6 16.53 -30.98 13.55
N VAL A 7 16.03 -31.14 12.32
CA VAL A 7 16.71 -31.83 11.21
C VAL A 7 17.33 -30.84 10.23
N LEU A 8 16.85 -29.59 10.23
CA LEU A 8 17.28 -28.57 9.29
C LEU A 8 18.72 -28.12 9.55
N ASP A 9 19.50 -27.99 8.47
CA ASP A 9 20.88 -27.55 8.54
C ASP A 9 21.03 -26.10 9.05
N ALA A 10 22.09 -25.84 9.81
CA ALA A 10 22.35 -24.55 10.44
C ALA A 10 22.51 -23.41 9.43
N GLU A 11 23.11 -23.66 8.26
CA GLU A 11 23.28 -22.66 7.20
C GLU A 11 21.91 -22.27 6.60
N THR A 12 21.02 -23.25 6.46
CA THR A 12 19.66 -23.01 5.95
C THR A 12 18.85 -22.18 6.94
N ILE A 13 18.92 -22.48 8.24
CA ILE A 13 18.27 -21.70 9.30
C ILE A 13 18.75 -20.25 9.25
N LEU A 14 20.06 -20.03 9.19
CA LEU A 14 20.64 -18.68 9.11
C LEU A 14 20.15 -17.93 7.86
N THR A 15 20.18 -18.58 6.71
CA THR A 15 19.73 -18.01 5.44
C THR A 15 18.25 -17.61 5.48
N LEU A 16 17.38 -18.46 6.04
CA LEU A 16 15.95 -18.16 6.21
C LEU A 16 15.74 -16.96 7.12
N TYR A 17 16.50 -16.87 8.21
CA TYR A 17 16.42 -15.72 9.11
C TYR A 17 16.87 -14.43 8.46
N CYS A 18 17.95 -14.45 7.69
CA CYS A 18 18.42 -13.27 6.95
C CYS A 18 17.37 -12.76 5.95
N ARG A 19 16.50 -13.64 5.41
CA ARG A 19 15.38 -13.24 4.54
C ARG A 19 14.29 -12.44 5.26
N ARG A 20 14.27 -12.39 6.60
CA ARG A 20 13.31 -11.58 7.39
C ARG A 20 13.31 -10.10 6.99
N THR A 21 14.47 -9.57 6.61
CA THR A 21 14.63 -8.17 6.14
C THR A 21 13.75 -7.85 4.94
N ARG A 22 13.28 -8.85 4.19
CA ARG A 22 12.32 -8.65 3.09
C ARG A 22 11.02 -8.00 3.54
N ILE A 23 10.58 -8.27 4.78
CA ILE A 23 9.38 -7.64 5.33
C ILE A 23 9.60 -6.14 5.53
N GLU A 24 10.80 -5.72 5.96
CA GLU A 24 11.15 -4.31 6.11
C GLU A 24 11.17 -3.60 4.75
N THR A 25 11.74 -4.24 3.72
CA THR A 25 11.71 -3.71 2.35
C THR A 25 10.28 -3.62 1.79
N LEU A 26 9.41 -4.57 2.15
CA LEU A 26 8.00 -4.53 1.76
C LEU A 26 7.28 -3.36 2.44
N PHE A 27 7.50 -3.15 3.74
CA PHE A 27 6.94 -2.00 4.47
C PHE A 27 7.43 -0.67 3.90
N ASP A 28 8.70 -0.60 3.52
CA ASP A 28 9.26 0.58 2.85
C ASP A 28 8.55 0.85 1.51
N ALA A 29 8.37 -0.18 0.68
CA ALA A 29 7.63 -0.07 -0.58
C ALA A 29 6.16 0.35 -0.37
N LEU A 30 5.47 -0.24 0.62
CA LEU A 30 4.10 0.13 0.96
C LEU A 30 3.99 1.59 1.38
N LYS A 31 4.93 2.06 2.23
CA LYS A 31 4.93 3.43 2.76
C LYS A 31 5.33 4.46 1.71
N ASN A 32 6.45 4.25 1.04
CA ASN A 32 7.10 5.27 0.20
C ASN A 32 6.70 5.18 -1.27
N THR A 33 6.42 3.98 -1.80
CA THR A 33 6.05 3.80 -3.21
C THR A 33 4.55 3.92 -3.42
N MET A 34 3.74 3.23 -2.60
CA MET A 34 2.27 3.20 -2.74
C MET A 34 1.53 4.19 -1.84
N GLY A 35 2.15 4.64 -0.73
CA GLY A 35 1.47 5.51 0.23
C GLY A 35 0.36 4.80 1.03
N ALA A 36 0.51 3.49 1.29
CA ALA A 36 -0.51 2.64 1.94
C ALA A 36 -0.97 3.15 3.32
N PHE A 37 -0.18 3.99 3.98
CA PHE A 37 -0.47 4.56 5.30
C PHE A 37 -0.84 6.05 5.27
N ARG A 38 -1.16 6.61 4.09
CA ARG A 38 -1.55 8.02 3.92
C ARG A 38 -3.08 8.24 3.91
N PHE A 39 -3.84 7.31 4.47
CA PHE A 39 -5.29 7.43 4.57
C PHE A 39 -5.71 8.42 5.67
N HIS A 40 -6.88 9.03 5.50
CA HIS A 40 -7.48 9.98 6.45
C HIS A 40 -8.84 9.48 6.98
N PHE A 41 -8.97 8.17 7.20
CA PHE A 41 -10.16 7.59 7.81
C PHE A 41 -10.12 7.81 9.33
N TRP A 42 -10.71 8.89 9.84
CA TRP A 42 -10.73 9.17 11.28
C TRP A 42 -12.15 9.14 11.83
N SER A 43 -12.38 8.35 12.89
CA SER A 43 -13.64 8.40 13.64
C SER A 43 -13.54 9.40 14.80
N ARG A 44 -14.49 10.34 14.90
CA ARG A 44 -14.61 11.26 16.06
C ARG A 44 -15.08 10.55 17.35
N TYR A 45 -15.57 9.31 17.21
CA TYR A 45 -16.15 8.52 18.30
C TYR A 45 -15.13 7.73 19.13
N LEU A 46 -13.84 7.74 18.74
CA LEU A 46 -12.77 7.21 19.58
C LEU A 46 -12.10 8.31 20.39
N PRO A 47 -11.70 8.03 21.65
CA PRO A 47 -10.86 8.95 22.39
C PRO A 47 -9.53 9.14 21.64
N ARG A 48 -9.06 10.39 21.59
CA ARG A 48 -7.76 10.70 20.97
C ARG A 48 -6.66 9.96 21.73
N HIS A 49 -5.94 9.10 21.03
CA HIS A 49 -4.80 8.41 21.62
C HIS A 49 -3.57 9.31 21.63
N SER A 50 -2.83 9.34 22.74
CA SER A 50 -1.53 10.01 22.80
C SER A 50 -0.54 9.32 21.85
N ARG A 51 0.37 10.10 21.26
CA ARG A 51 1.49 9.57 20.44
C ARG A 51 2.54 8.88 21.32
N ARG A 52 2.48 9.04 22.64
CA ARG A 52 3.32 8.32 23.60
C ARG A 52 2.65 7.01 24.00
N PRO A 53 3.39 5.89 24.02
CA PRO A 53 2.84 4.61 24.45
C PRO A 53 2.38 4.71 25.91
N THR A 54 1.11 4.39 26.13
CA THR A 54 0.48 4.30 27.45
C THR A 54 0.00 2.87 27.66
N ALA A 55 -0.03 2.41 28.91
CA ALA A 55 -0.53 1.09 29.22
C ALA A 55 -1.97 0.89 28.71
N ASN A 56 -2.20 -0.24 28.02
CA ASN A 56 -3.50 -0.60 27.42
C ASN A 56 -4.64 -0.74 28.44
N ARG A 57 -4.34 -0.75 29.74
CA ARG A 57 -5.31 -0.79 30.84
C ARG A 57 -6.33 0.36 30.86
N HIS A 58 -6.04 1.47 30.19
CA HIS A 58 -6.91 2.65 30.13
C HIS A 58 -7.67 2.79 28.80
N LEU A 59 -7.62 1.77 27.93
CA LEU A 59 -8.38 1.78 26.68
C LEU A 59 -9.89 1.73 26.99
N LYS A 60 -10.63 2.72 26.50
CA LYS A 60 -12.08 2.78 26.62
C LYS A 60 -12.71 2.24 25.34
N ALA A 61 -13.61 1.27 25.49
CA ALA A 61 -14.42 0.82 24.37
C ALA A 61 -15.34 1.96 23.87
N PRO A 62 -15.61 2.04 22.56
CA PRO A 62 -16.58 2.98 22.02
C PRO A 62 -17.98 2.66 22.55
N GLN A 63 -18.84 3.68 22.63
CA GLN A 63 -20.24 3.49 22.99
C GLN A 63 -20.96 2.60 21.97
N ALA A 64 -21.89 1.76 22.43
CA ALA A 64 -22.59 0.79 21.58
C ALA A 64 -23.26 1.42 20.34
N GLN A 65 -23.78 2.65 20.48
CA GLN A 65 -24.40 3.41 19.39
C GLN A 65 -23.43 3.81 18.26
N HIS A 66 -22.14 3.98 18.57
CA HIS A 66 -21.11 4.42 17.61
C HIS A 66 -20.22 3.27 17.13
N LEU A 67 -20.36 2.10 17.74
CA LEU A 67 -19.66 0.88 17.36
C LEU A 67 -19.72 0.58 15.85
N PRO A 68 -20.87 0.65 15.15
CA PRO A 68 -20.90 0.35 13.72
C PRO A 68 -20.03 1.31 12.89
N THR A 69 -20.01 2.60 13.24
CA THR A 69 -19.20 3.60 12.52
C THR A 69 -17.71 3.39 12.76
N VAL A 70 -17.32 3.02 13.98
CA VAL A 70 -15.93 2.69 14.33
C VAL A 70 -15.46 1.46 13.55
N VAL A 71 -16.28 0.41 13.51
CA VAL A 71 -15.98 -0.81 12.76
C VAL A 71 -15.84 -0.53 11.27
N ALA A 72 -16.76 0.25 10.69
CA ALA A 72 -16.67 0.66 9.29
C ALA A 72 -15.39 1.45 8.99
N CYS A 73 -14.98 2.34 9.90
CA CYS A 73 -13.73 3.09 9.79
C CYS A 73 -12.51 2.16 9.78
N TRP A 74 -12.46 1.17 10.68
CA TRP A 74 -11.39 0.16 10.72
C TRP A 74 -11.38 -0.69 9.44
N GLN A 75 -12.54 -1.18 9.01
CA GLN A 75 -12.67 -1.94 7.77
C GLN A 75 -12.18 -1.14 6.55
N ALA A 76 -12.46 0.16 6.50
CA ALA A 76 -11.95 1.03 5.44
C ALA A 76 -10.41 1.13 5.48
N MET A 77 -9.80 1.25 6.66
CA MET A 77 -8.34 1.23 6.81
C MET A 77 -7.74 -0.10 6.34
N GLU A 78 -8.27 -1.22 6.82
CA GLU A 78 -7.80 -2.56 6.47
C GLU A 78 -7.91 -2.82 4.96
N THR A 79 -9.05 -2.48 4.38
CA THR A 79 -9.30 -2.65 2.93
C THR A 79 -8.35 -1.77 2.11
N PHE A 80 -8.10 -0.53 2.54
CA PHE A 80 -7.17 0.36 1.85
C PHE A 80 -5.74 -0.18 1.87
N VAL A 81 -5.26 -0.64 3.02
CA VAL A 81 -3.93 -1.26 3.15
C VAL A 81 -3.85 -2.54 2.33
N LEU A 82 -4.90 -3.37 2.34
CA LEU A 82 -4.98 -4.59 1.52
C LEU A 82 -4.88 -4.28 0.02
N CYS A 83 -5.64 -3.29 -0.46
CA CYS A 83 -5.55 -2.83 -1.85
C CYS A 83 -4.14 -2.37 -2.22
N ALA A 84 -3.46 -1.65 -1.32
CA ALA A 84 -2.07 -1.24 -1.53
C ALA A 84 -1.10 -2.43 -1.54
N CYS A 85 -1.31 -3.45 -0.69
CA CYS A 85 -0.55 -4.70 -0.72
C CYS A 85 -0.71 -5.45 -2.04
N ILE A 86 -1.94 -5.59 -2.53
CA ILE A 86 -2.23 -6.24 -3.81
C ILE A 86 -1.56 -5.47 -4.96
N ALA A 87 -1.70 -4.14 -4.99
CA ALA A 87 -1.06 -3.31 -6.00
C ALA A 87 0.48 -3.42 -5.97
N THR A 88 1.09 -3.45 -4.78
CA THR A 88 2.54 -3.65 -4.64
C THR A 88 2.96 -5.03 -5.17
N GLY A 89 2.21 -6.08 -4.85
CA GLY A 89 2.46 -7.43 -5.38
C GLY A 89 2.32 -7.51 -6.89
N LEU A 90 1.37 -6.78 -7.49
CA LEU A 90 1.25 -6.67 -8.94
C LEU A 90 2.48 -5.97 -9.55
N LEU A 91 2.96 -4.87 -8.97
CA LEU A 91 4.18 -4.20 -9.44
C LEU A 91 5.40 -5.15 -9.41
N GLN A 92 5.53 -5.95 -8.34
CA GLN A 92 6.57 -6.97 -8.24
C GLN A 92 6.43 -8.05 -9.31
N LEU A 93 5.21 -8.52 -9.56
CA LEU A 93 4.92 -9.48 -10.63
C LEU A 93 5.29 -8.92 -12.02
N PHE A 94 4.96 -7.66 -12.28
CA PHE A 94 5.33 -6.98 -13.53
C PHE A 94 6.85 -6.86 -13.69
N SER A 95 7.55 -6.51 -12.60
CA SER A 95 9.02 -6.49 -12.60
C SER A 95 9.60 -7.84 -12.99
N LEU A 96 9.11 -8.94 -12.42
CA LEU A 96 9.63 -10.27 -12.72
C LEU A 96 9.30 -10.71 -14.15
N LYS A 97 8.05 -10.57 -14.58
CA LYS A 97 7.59 -11.11 -15.89
C LYS A 97 7.97 -10.26 -17.09
N TYR A 98 8.03 -8.94 -16.97
CA TYR A 98 8.12 -8.02 -18.10
C TYR A 98 9.30 -7.04 -18.01
N HIS A 99 10.35 -7.39 -17.25
CA HIS A 99 11.51 -6.52 -17.03
C HIS A 99 12.12 -5.96 -18.32
N GLU A 100 12.35 -6.77 -19.35
CA GLU A 100 12.94 -6.28 -20.60
C GLU A 100 12.11 -5.20 -21.30
N GLY A 101 10.79 -5.39 -21.35
CA GLY A 101 9.86 -4.43 -21.94
C GLY A 101 9.79 -3.14 -21.12
N LEU A 102 9.83 -3.25 -19.79
CA LEU A 102 9.85 -2.10 -18.89
C LEU A 102 11.12 -1.28 -19.06
N TRP A 103 12.30 -1.90 -19.19
CA TRP A 103 13.54 -1.16 -19.43
C TRP A 103 13.54 -0.39 -20.75
N LYS A 104 12.94 -0.95 -21.81
CA LYS A 104 12.79 -0.25 -23.09
C LYS A 104 11.87 0.97 -22.99
N GLN A 105 10.88 0.93 -22.10
CA GLN A 105 9.91 2.01 -21.90
C GLN A 105 10.32 3.02 -20.83
N GLN A 106 11.48 2.84 -20.21
CA GLN A 106 11.93 3.76 -19.17
C GLN A 106 12.30 5.11 -19.78
N VAL A 107 11.59 6.16 -19.36
CA VAL A 107 11.83 7.54 -19.82
C VAL A 107 12.65 8.36 -18.81
N LEU A 108 12.64 7.96 -17.54
CA LEU A 108 13.33 8.68 -16.47
C LEU A 108 14.81 8.30 -16.39
N TYR A 109 15.67 9.31 -16.27
CA TYR A 109 17.11 9.12 -16.10
C TYR A 109 17.43 8.43 -14.76
N LEU A 110 18.20 7.34 -14.82
CA LEU A 110 18.82 6.71 -13.65
C LEU A 110 20.33 6.95 -13.72
N ARG A 111 20.90 7.56 -12.69
CA ARG A 111 22.36 7.77 -12.58
C ARG A 111 23.14 6.44 -12.62
N THR A 112 22.60 5.41 -11.99
CA THR A 112 23.20 4.07 -11.94
C THR A 112 22.12 3.00 -11.94
N ARG A 113 22.24 2.02 -12.84
CA ARG A 113 21.40 0.82 -12.82
C ARG A 113 22.02 -0.19 -11.85
N SER A 114 21.45 -0.31 -10.66
CA SER A 114 21.98 -1.19 -9.61
C SER A 114 21.64 -2.66 -9.80
N ARG A 115 20.53 -2.98 -10.50
CA ARG A 115 20.01 -4.34 -10.68
C ARG A 115 19.45 -4.55 -12.08
N GLU A 116 19.44 -5.80 -12.53
CA GLU A 116 18.82 -6.21 -13.78
C GLU A 116 17.30 -6.10 -13.73
N LEU A 117 16.69 -6.43 -12.59
CA LEU A 117 15.25 -6.31 -12.37
C LEU A 117 14.87 -4.87 -11.98
N PRO A 118 13.82 -4.29 -12.60
CA PRO A 118 13.37 -2.95 -12.26
C PRO A 118 12.75 -2.93 -10.86
N SER A 119 12.94 -1.83 -10.12
CA SER A 119 12.29 -1.65 -8.82
C SER A 119 10.78 -1.45 -8.98
N GLU A 120 10.00 -1.73 -7.93
CA GLU A 120 8.55 -1.47 -7.89
C GLU A 120 8.25 -0.01 -8.21
N ASN A 121 9.12 0.90 -7.78
CA ASN A 121 9.02 2.33 -8.07
C ASN A 121 9.20 2.63 -9.57
N THR A 122 10.19 2.01 -10.21
CA THR A 122 10.42 2.13 -11.66
C THR A 122 9.22 1.60 -12.45
N VAL A 123 8.71 0.43 -12.04
CA VAL A 123 7.53 -0.20 -12.66
C VAL A 123 6.32 0.73 -12.55
N ARG A 124 6.06 1.28 -11.35
CA ARG A 124 4.98 2.24 -11.10
C ARG A 124 5.10 3.49 -11.97
N GLN A 125 6.31 4.04 -12.13
CA GLN A 125 6.54 5.23 -12.95
C GLN A 125 6.21 5.00 -14.42
N ILE A 126 6.45 3.80 -14.94
CA ILE A 126 6.13 3.43 -16.33
C ILE A 126 4.63 3.14 -16.47
N LEU A 127 4.06 2.36 -15.55
CA LEU A 127 2.66 1.91 -15.62
C LEU A 127 1.65 3.02 -15.32
N ALA A 128 1.91 3.91 -14.36
CA ALA A 128 0.98 4.96 -13.97
C ALA A 128 0.49 5.83 -15.15
N PRO A 129 1.36 6.40 -16.01
CA PRO A 129 0.90 7.18 -17.15
C PRO A 129 0.19 6.33 -18.21
N LEU A 130 0.56 5.07 -18.40
CA LEU A 130 -0.11 4.16 -19.33
C LEU A 130 -1.53 3.84 -18.87
N LEU A 131 -1.70 3.52 -17.59
CA LEU A 131 -3.00 3.28 -16.97
C LEU A 131 -3.86 4.55 -17.01
N ALA A 132 -3.31 5.72 -16.69
CA ALA A 132 -4.04 6.97 -16.75
C ALA A 132 -4.58 7.24 -18.17
N ARG A 133 -3.75 7.06 -19.21
CA ARG A 133 -4.18 7.20 -20.61
C ARG A 133 -5.29 6.22 -20.98
N GLN A 134 -5.19 4.95 -20.55
CA GLN A 134 -6.20 3.93 -20.82
C GLN A 134 -7.53 4.24 -20.12
N LEU A 135 -7.47 4.67 -18.85
CA LEU A 135 -8.64 5.01 -18.05
C LEU A 135 -9.36 6.25 -18.60
N LEU A 136 -8.62 7.30 -18.99
CA LEU A 136 -9.19 8.49 -19.60
C LEU A 136 -9.86 8.23 -20.96
N ARG A 137 -9.37 7.23 -21.71
CA ARG A 137 -9.96 6.82 -22.99
C ARG A 137 -11.19 5.91 -22.80
N SER A 138 -11.49 5.47 -21.58
CA SER A 138 -12.61 4.56 -21.31
C SER A 138 -13.96 5.26 -21.52
N PRO A 139 -15.01 4.55 -21.99
CA PRO A 139 -16.30 5.15 -22.25
C PRO A 139 -16.94 5.71 -20.96
N PRO A 140 -17.76 6.77 -21.03
CA PRO A 140 -18.31 7.48 -19.87
C PRO A 140 -19.17 6.60 -18.93
N LYS A 141 -19.69 5.48 -19.44
CA LYS A 141 -20.44 4.49 -18.65
C LYS A 141 -19.55 3.51 -17.87
N ALA A 142 -18.22 3.57 -18.07
CA ALA A 142 -17.30 2.70 -17.38
C ALA A 142 -17.28 2.99 -15.87
N PHE A 143 -17.08 1.95 -15.08
CA PHE A 143 -17.02 2.04 -13.61
C PHE A 143 -16.03 3.09 -13.11
N TRP A 144 -14.92 3.29 -13.83
CA TRP A 144 -13.93 4.33 -13.51
C TRP A 144 -14.54 5.73 -13.38
N TRP A 145 -15.48 6.11 -14.25
CA TRP A 145 -16.08 7.45 -14.21
C TRP A 145 -16.91 7.68 -12.94
N ARG A 146 -17.51 6.62 -12.39
CA ARG A 146 -18.22 6.69 -11.11
C ARG A 146 -17.25 6.93 -9.95
N ILE A 147 -16.11 6.24 -9.96
CA ILE A 147 -15.05 6.45 -8.96
C ILE A 147 -14.49 7.88 -9.09
N ASN A 148 -14.18 8.30 -10.32
CA ASN A 148 -13.61 9.62 -10.57
C ASN A 148 -14.57 10.75 -10.14
N ALA A 149 -15.86 10.58 -10.35
CA ALA A 149 -16.88 11.52 -9.87
C ALA A 149 -16.96 11.54 -8.33
N ALA A 150 -16.91 10.38 -7.67
CA ALA A 150 -16.93 10.31 -6.21
C ALA A 150 -15.68 10.94 -5.58
N VAL A 151 -14.50 10.74 -6.17
CA VAL A 151 -13.24 11.27 -5.64
C VAL A 151 -13.12 12.78 -5.83
N ASN A 152 -13.44 13.29 -7.03
CA ASN A 152 -13.30 14.73 -7.30
C ASN A 152 -14.52 15.55 -6.85
N GLY A 153 -15.69 14.92 -6.69
CA GLY A 153 -16.90 15.61 -6.23
C GLY A 153 -16.83 16.04 -4.76
N ASP A 154 -16.13 15.28 -3.91
CA ASP A 154 -15.92 15.63 -2.50
C ASP A 154 -14.96 16.83 -2.32
N GLU A 155 -14.05 17.10 -3.27
CA GLU A 155 -13.11 18.23 -3.15
C GLU A 155 -13.76 19.62 -3.34
N ASP A 156 -14.92 19.69 -4.02
CA ASP A 156 -15.62 20.96 -4.26
C ASP A 156 -16.51 21.38 -3.08
N ASP A 157 -16.97 20.45 -2.24
CA ASP A 157 -17.78 20.74 -1.05
C ASP A 157 -16.91 21.28 0.11
N ASP A 158 -15.69 20.75 0.25
CA ASP A 158 -14.70 21.21 1.25
C ASP A 158 -14.09 22.60 0.93
N ARG A 159 -14.25 23.13 -0.29
CA ARG A 159 -13.74 24.47 -0.68
C ARG A 159 -14.77 25.60 -0.50
N GLN A 160 -16.03 25.28 -0.20
CA GLN A 160 -17.10 26.27 -0.02
C GLN A 160 -17.42 26.59 1.45
N THR A 161 -16.67 26.03 2.41
CA THR A 161 -16.77 26.34 3.85
C THR A 161 -15.53 27.04 4.38
#